data_AF-A0AAV2ABL5-F1
#
_entry.id   AF-A0AAV2ABL5-F1
#
_cell.length_a   1.000
_cell.length_b   1.000
_cell.length_c   1.000
_cell.angle_alpha   90.00
_cell.angle_beta   90.00
_cell.angle_gamma   90.00
#
_symmetry.space_group_name_H-M   'P 1'
#
loop_
_entity.id
_entity.type
_entity.pdbx_description
1 polymer ?
#
loop_
_entity_poly.entity_id
_entity_poly.type
_entity_poly.pdbx_seq_one_letter_code
_entity_poly.pdbx_strand_id
1 'polypeptide(L)'
;MGRMHAPGKGISQSSLPYRRSVPTWLKLSSDDVTEQLCKLAKKGLTPSQIGVILRDSHGVAQVRWVTGNKILRILKAKGFAPDLPEDLYHLIKKAVAVRKHLERNRKDKDSKFRLILIESRIHRLARYFKAKRVLPPNWKYESSTASAMGDMHRCAAKCCDNRSLSMEETHQCIESCSKTITEAQTFLQNELSNYQDRIQRCVMQCQDSIRDKVTPSTTEAEVSSFKKDFESCVVKCADTHIALIPSMLKRIKEVLQSKSQSNKLGM
;
A
#
# COMPACT_ATOMS: atom_id res chain seq x y z
N MET A 1 20.76 -23.50 14.22
CA MET A 1 20.54 -22.13 13.69
C MET A 1 19.98 -21.25 14.79
N GLY A 2 20.60 -20.10 15.08
CA GLY A 2 20.15 -19.17 16.12
C GLY A 2 19.00 -18.26 15.67
N ARG A 3 18.44 -17.49 16.60
CA ARG A 3 17.46 -16.44 16.27
C ARG A 3 18.17 -15.28 15.54
N MET A 4 17.55 -14.76 14.48
CA MET A 4 18.21 -13.80 13.57
C MET A 4 18.73 -12.53 14.24
N HIS A 5 17.93 -11.88 15.09
CA HIS A 5 18.29 -10.65 15.80
C HIS A 5 18.18 -10.85 17.33
N ALA A 6 18.51 -12.05 17.82
CA ALA A 6 18.56 -12.35 19.24
C ALA A 6 19.61 -13.44 19.52
N PRO A 7 20.30 -13.41 20.67
CA PRO A 7 21.36 -14.39 20.98
C PRO A 7 20.83 -15.80 21.30
N GLY A 8 19.51 -15.98 21.36
CA GLY A 8 18.88 -17.26 21.69
C GLY A 8 19.12 -18.36 20.65
N LYS A 9 19.36 -19.58 21.13
CA LYS A 9 19.56 -20.79 20.31
C LYS A 9 18.44 -21.83 20.44
N GLY A 10 17.30 -21.46 21.06
CA GLY A 10 16.19 -22.38 21.31
C GLY A 10 15.53 -22.93 20.03
N ILE A 11 15.18 -24.21 20.05
CA ILE A 11 14.54 -24.94 18.94
C ILE A 11 13.10 -25.25 19.35
N SER A 12 12.15 -24.59 18.72
CA SER A 12 10.70 -24.86 18.88
C SER A 12 10.06 -24.70 17.52
N GLN A 13 9.67 -25.82 16.91
CA GLN A 13 9.09 -25.90 15.58
C GLN A 13 8.15 -27.10 15.51
N SER A 14 7.20 -27.07 14.58
CA SER A 14 6.35 -28.23 14.32
C SER A 14 7.14 -29.34 13.62
N SER A 15 6.93 -30.58 14.06
CA SER A 15 7.36 -31.79 13.37
C SER A 15 6.17 -32.38 12.62
N LEU A 16 6.20 -32.32 11.29
CA LEU A 16 5.16 -32.97 10.50
C LEU A 16 5.28 -34.50 10.63
N PRO A 17 4.15 -35.23 10.70
CA PRO A 17 4.20 -36.68 10.64
C PRO A 17 4.74 -37.15 9.29
N TYR A 18 5.36 -38.32 9.29
CA TYR A 18 5.96 -38.91 8.09
C TYR A 18 4.92 -39.20 7.00
N ARG A 19 3.78 -39.77 7.41
CA ARG A 19 2.67 -40.10 6.50
C ARG A 19 2.02 -38.82 5.97
N ARG A 20 1.92 -38.71 4.64
CA ARG A 20 1.33 -37.57 3.92
C ARG A 20 -0.06 -37.86 3.36
N SER A 21 -0.57 -39.08 3.53
CA SER A 21 -1.92 -39.48 3.15
C SER A 21 -2.93 -38.88 4.10
N VAL A 22 -4.12 -38.56 3.59
CA VAL A 22 -5.24 -38.12 4.41
C VAL A 22 -5.65 -39.26 5.35
N PRO A 23 -5.86 -39.00 6.66
CA PRO A 23 -6.34 -40.03 7.58
C PRO A 23 -7.74 -40.53 7.20
N THR A 24 -8.01 -41.83 7.37
CA THR A 24 -9.27 -42.48 6.96
C THR A 24 -10.51 -42.02 7.72
N TRP A 25 -10.31 -41.49 8.94
CA TRP A 25 -11.37 -40.91 9.77
C TRP A 25 -11.77 -39.50 9.33
N LEU A 26 -10.94 -38.80 8.55
CA LEU A 26 -11.28 -37.48 8.03
C LEU A 26 -12.21 -37.64 6.83
N LYS A 27 -13.52 -37.39 7.02
CA LYS A 27 -14.54 -37.51 5.98
C LYS A 27 -14.74 -36.24 5.14
N LEU A 28 -13.97 -35.18 5.41
CA LEU A 28 -14.06 -33.92 4.68
C LEU A 28 -13.46 -34.08 3.28
N SER A 29 -14.19 -33.64 2.26
CA SER A 29 -13.69 -33.59 0.89
C SER A 29 -12.77 -32.39 0.67
N SER A 30 -12.05 -32.36 -0.46
CA SER A 30 -11.24 -31.21 -0.86
C SER A 30 -12.06 -29.94 -1.04
N ASP A 31 -13.31 -30.10 -1.49
CA ASP A 31 -14.19 -29.00 -1.85
C ASP A 31 -14.77 -28.36 -0.60
N ASP A 32 -15.17 -29.17 0.39
CA ASP A 32 -15.61 -28.69 1.70
C ASP A 32 -14.53 -27.86 2.39
N VAL A 33 -13.28 -28.34 2.38
CA VAL A 33 -12.15 -27.62 2.96
C VAL A 33 -11.91 -26.30 2.23
N THR A 34 -12.05 -26.29 0.90
CA THR A 34 -11.91 -25.07 0.10
C THR A 34 -13.03 -24.06 0.39
N GLU A 35 -14.26 -24.53 0.57
CA GLU A 35 -15.40 -23.68 0.91
C GLU A 35 -15.24 -23.06 2.31
N GLN A 36 -14.85 -23.87 3.30
CA GLN A 36 -14.57 -23.38 4.67
C GLN A 36 -13.43 -22.36 4.68
N LEU A 37 -12.39 -22.60 3.89
CA LEU A 37 -11.28 -21.68 3.72
C LEU A 37 -11.77 -20.33 3.15
N CYS A 38 -12.63 -20.35 2.13
CA CYS A 38 -13.23 -19.14 1.58
C CYS A 38 -14.13 -18.42 2.60
N LYS A 39 -14.93 -19.15 3.39
CA LYS A 39 -15.77 -18.57 4.47
C LYS A 39 -14.92 -17.85 5.51
N LEU A 40 -13.83 -18.47 5.96
CA LEU A 40 -12.93 -17.88 6.95
C LEU A 40 -12.13 -16.70 6.37
N ALA A 41 -11.76 -16.75 5.09
CA ALA A 41 -11.09 -15.64 4.41
C ALA A 41 -12.02 -14.43 4.24
N LYS A 42 -13.30 -14.64 3.92
CA LYS A 42 -14.31 -13.56 3.88
C LYS A 42 -14.50 -12.88 5.24
N LYS A 43 -14.27 -13.58 6.34
CA LYS A 43 -14.24 -13.00 7.70
C LYS A 43 -12.98 -12.18 7.99
N GLY A 44 -12.04 -12.08 7.04
CA GLY A 44 -10.80 -11.32 7.19
C GLY A 44 -9.69 -12.02 7.98
N LEU A 45 -9.78 -13.33 8.17
CA LEU A 45 -8.75 -14.09 8.90
C LEU A 45 -7.50 -14.32 8.04
N THR A 46 -6.34 -14.35 8.70
CA THR A 46 -5.07 -14.56 7.97
C THR A 46 -4.87 -16.04 7.60
N PRO A 47 -4.10 -16.35 6.54
CA PRO A 47 -3.82 -17.74 6.16
C PRO A 47 -3.30 -18.61 7.31
N SER A 48 -2.47 -18.04 8.20
CA SER A 48 -1.96 -18.74 9.39
C SER A 48 -3.06 -19.04 10.40
N GLN A 49 -3.94 -18.08 10.69
CA GLN A 49 -5.09 -18.28 11.58
C GLN A 49 -6.10 -19.30 11.03
N ILE A 50 -6.36 -19.24 9.72
CA ILE A 50 -7.23 -20.20 9.03
C ILE A 50 -6.69 -21.63 9.20
N GLY A 51 -5.38 -21.82 9.01
CA GLY A 51 -4.74 -23.13 9.22
C GLY A 51 -4.90 -23.65 10.65
N VAL A 52 -4.83 -22.78 11.65
CA VAL A 52 -5.03 -23.13 13.06
C VAL A 52 -6.47 -23.56 13.32
N ILE A 53 -7.46 -22.80 12.83
CA ILE A 53 -8.89 -23.13 13.01
C ILE A 53 -9.27 -24.44 12.32
N LEU A 54 -8.75 -24.66 11.11
CA LEU A 54 -8.99 -25.92 10.39
C LEU A 54 -8.37 -27.11 11.13
N ARG A 55 -7.22 -26.93 11.77
CA ARG A 55 -6.57 -27.98 12.57
C ARG A 55 -7.33 -28.25 13.87
N ASP A 56 -7.66 -27.20 14.62
CA ASP A 56 -8.15 -27.33 16.00
C ASP A 56 -9.65 -27.60 16.07
N SER A 57 -10.46 -27.03 15.17
CA SER A 57 -11.92 -27.19 15.19
C SER A 57 -12.44 -28.24 14.20
N HIS A 58 -11.80 -28.39 13.03
CA HIS A 58 -12.28 -29.27 11.96
C HIS A 58 -11.46 -30.56 11.81
N GLY A 59 -10.40 -30.74 12.61
CA GLY A 59 -9.54 -31.92 12.57
C GLY A 59 -8.66 -32.03 11.32
N VAL A 60 -8.56 -30.97 10.50
CA VAL A 60 -7.75 -30.95 9.28
C VAL A 60 -6.29 -30.66 9.64
N ALA A 61 -5.50 -31.71 9.84
CA ALA A 61 -4.09 -31.58 10.25
C ALA A 61 -3.23 -30.79 9.25
N GLN A 62 -3.40 -31.04 7.94
CA GLN A 62 -2.67 -30.36 6.86
C GLN A 62 -3.56 -30.17 5.63
N VAL A 63 -3.91 -28.91 5.35
CA VAL A 63 -4.72 -28.53 4.17
C VAL A 63 -4.08 -29.00 2.85
N ARG A 64 -2.73 -28.99 2.78
CA ARG A 64 -1.98 -29.41 1.60
C ARG A 64 -2.22 -30.87 1.21
N TRP A 65 -2.44 -31.75 2.19
CA TRP A 65 -2.62 -33.18 1.91
C TRP A 65 -4.04 -33.51 1.45
N VAL A 66 -5.03 -32.74 1.91
CA VAL A 66 -6.42 -32.90 1.49
C VAL A 66 -6.67 -32.29 0.11
N THR A 67 -6.18 -31.07 -0.13
CA THR A 67 -6.49 -30.29 -1.35
C THR A 67 -5.39 -30.30 -2.41
N GLY A 68 -4.21 -30.86 -2.11
CA GLY A 68 -3.02 -30.82 -2.98
C GLY A 68 -2.29 -29.47 -3.03
N ASN A 69 -2.93 -28.37 -2.62
CA ASN A 69 -2.38 -27.02 -2.66
C ASN A 69 -2.24 -26.37 -1.27
N LYS A 70 -1.38 -25.36 -1.15
CA LYS A 70 -1.24 -24.58 0.09
C LYS A 70 -2.36 -23.54 0.21
N ILE A 71 -2.73 -23.18 1.44
CA ILE A 71 -3.78 -22.18 1.76
C ILE A 71 -3.64 -20.91 0.91
N LEU A 72 -2.45 -20.29 0.90
CA LEU A 72 -2.23 -19.04 0.16
C LEU A 72 -2.41 -19.18 -1.36
N ARG A 73 -2.15 -20.37 -1.94
CA ARG A 73 -2.39 -20.62 -3.37
C ARG A 73 -3.88 -20.75 -3.66
N ILE A 74 -4.63 -21.42 -2.78
CA ILE A 74 -6.09 -21.55 -2.89
C ILE A 74 -6.75 -20.17 -2.80
N LEU A 75 -6.31 -19.33 -1.85
CA LEU A 75 -6.79 -17.95 -1.71
C LEU A 75 -6.52 -17.10 -2.96
N LYS A 76 -5.33 -17.25 -3.57
CA LYS A 76 -5.00 -16.56 -4.83
C LYS A 76 -5.88 -17.01 -5.97
N ALA A 77 -6.11 -18.32 -6.12
CA ALA A 77 -6.96 -18.85 -7.18
C ALA A 77 -8.42 -18.38 -7.06
N LYS A 78 -8.90 -18.14 -5.83
CA LYS A 78 -10.26 -17.67 -5.54
C LYS A 78 -10.38 -16.14 -5.42
N GLY A 79 -9.28 -15.39 -5.55
CA GLY A 79 -9.29 -13.92 -5.46
C GLY A 79 -9.37 -13.33 -4.04
N PHE A 80 -9.22 -14.12 -2.99
CA PHE A 80 -9.23 -13.66 -1.58
C PHE A 80 -7.82 -13.48 -1.00
N ALA A 81 -6.80 -13.35 -1.85
CA ALA A 81 -5.43 -13.18 -1.37
C ALA A 81 -5.21 -11.74 -0.87
N PRO A 82 -4.52 -11.57 0.28
CA PRO A 82 -4.16 -10.23 0.74
C PRO A 82 -3.11 -9.61 -0.19
N ASP A 83 -3.22 -8.31 -0.43
CA ASP A 83 -2.28 -7.54 -1.26
C ASP A 83 -0.86 -7.56 -0.69
N LEU A 84 -0.76 -7.46 0.64
CA LEU A 84 0.51 -7.55 1.36
C LEU A 84 0.70 -8.94 1.97
N PRO A 85 1.91 -9.54 1.86
CA PRO A 85 2.22 -10.77 2.56
C PRO A 85 2.03 -10.65 4.08
N GLU A 86 1.46 -11.68 4.70
CA GLU A 86 1.13 -11.73 6.14
C GLU A 86 2.33 -11.40 7.03
N ASP A 87 3.50 -11.96 6.72
CA ASP A 87 4.74 -11.73 7.48
C ASP A 87 5.17 -10.26 7.47
N LEU A 88 5.04 -9.61 6.31
CA LEU A 88 5.39 -8.21 6.13
C LEU A 88 4.40 -7.30 6.85
N TYR A 89 3.10 -7.59 6.72
CA TYR A 89 2.03 -6.89 7.40
C TYR A 89 2.23 -6.89 8.93
N HIS A 90 2.53 -8.04 9.53
CA HIS A 90 2.72 -8.13 10.98
C HIS A 90 3.99 -7.44 11.49
N LEU A 91 5.06 -7.43 10.70
CA LEU A 91 6.26 -6.64 11.03
C LEU A 91 5.98 -5.14 10.98
N ILE A 92 5.26 -4.67 9.95
CA ILE A 92 4.84 -3.27 9.82
C ILE A 92 3.92 -2.88 10.98
N LYS A 93 2.90 -3.69 11.28
CA LYS A 93 1.99 -3.48 12.41
C LYS A 93 2.74 -3.34 13.74
N LYS A 94 3.76 -4.17 13.95
CA LYS A 94 4.62 -4.09 15.14
C LYS A 94 5.47 -2.83 15.16
N ALA A 95 6.06 -2.43 14.03
CA ALA A 95 6.84 -1.20 13.92
C ALA A 95 5.98 0.04 14.22
N VAL A 96 4.76 0.10 13.69
CA VAL A 96 3.80 1.19 13.95
C VAL A 96 3.45 1.27 15.43
N ALA A 97 3.21 0.14 16.09
CA ALA A 97 2.92 0.11 17.53
C ALA A 97 4.10 0.61 18.38
N VAL A 98 5.32 0.16 18.09
CA VAL A 98 6.53 0.61 18.80
C VAL A 98 6.80 2.10 18.55
N ARG A 99 6.56 2.59 17.33
CA ARG A 99 6.69 4.02 17.01
C ARG A 99 5.71 4.87 17.80
N LYS A 100 4.43 4.47 17.87
CA LYS A 100 3.40 5.13 18.69
C LYS A 100 3.77 5.16 20.18
N HIS A 101 4.38 4.09 20.69
CA HIS A 101 4.90 4.06 22.07
C HIS A 101 6.04 5.06 22.28
N LEU A 102 7.00 5.13 21.35
CA LEU A 102 8.16 6.03 21.43
C LEU A 102 7.80 7.51 21.27
N GLU A 103 6.69 7.85 20.60
CA GLU A 103 6.19 9.22 20.52
C GLU A 103 5.87 9.79 21.91
N ARG A 104 5.31 8.96 22.80
CA ARG A 104 5.03 9.31 24.19
C ARG A 104 6.26 9.13 25.08
N ASN A 105 7.01 8.05 24.86
CA ASN A 105 8.14 7.64 25.68
C ASN A 105 9.48 7.86 24.98
N ARG A 106 9.85 9.13 24.75
CA ARG A 106 11.05 9.48 23.95
C ARG A 106 12.38 9.03 24.56
N LYS A 107 12.41 8.79 25.89
CA LYS A 107 13.61 8.34 26.63
C LYS A 107 13.81 6.82 26.62
N ASP A 108 12.87 6.05 26.09
CA ASP A 108 12.97 4.58 26.03
C ASP A 108 13.95 4.15 24.93
N LYS A 109 15.19 3.90 25.33
CA LYS A 109 16.29 3.50 24.43
C LYS A 109 16.16 2.04 23.96
N ASP A 110 15.57 1.14 24.77
CA ASP A 110 15.39 -0.25 24.37
C ASP A 110 14.35 -0.36 23.26
N SER A 111 13.19 0.28 23.43
CA SER A 111 12.15 0.29 22.39
C SER A 111 12.67 0.90 21.08
N LYS A 112 13.53 1.93 21.16
CA LYS A 112 14.20 2.51 19.99
C LYS A 112 15.13 1.49 19.31
N PHE A 113 15.95 0.77 20.07
CA PHE A 113 16.80 -0.30 19.54
C PHE A 113 15.96 -1.43 18.91
N ARG A 114 14.87 -1.85 19.55
CA ARG A 114 13.95 -2.87 19.04
C ARG A 114 13.26 -2.43 17.75
N LEU A 115 12.89 -1.15 17.63
CA LEU A 115 12.33 -0.58 16.40
C LEU A 115 13.33 -0.74 15.23
N ILE A 116 14.60 -0.40 15.44
CA ILE A 116 15.66 -0.56 14.42
C ILE A 116 15.75 -2.03 13.95
N LEU A 117 15.68 -2.99 14.87
CA LEU A 117 15.70 -4.41 14.54
C LEU A 117 14.44 -4.89 13.79
N ILE A 118 13.28 -4.26 14.03
CA ILE A 118 12.04 -4.55 13.30
C ILE A 118 12.12 -3.96 11.89
N GLU A 119 12.49 -2.69 11.75
CA GLU A 119 12.65 -2.02 10.45
C GLU A 119 13.69 -2.72 9.57
N SER A 120 14.80 -3.17 10.16
CA SER A 120 15.82 -3.98 9.48
C SER A 120 15.24 -5.29 8.92
N ARG A 121 14.31 -5.95 9.64
CA ARG A 121 13.62 -7.14 9.15
C ARG A 121 12.65 -6.81 8.02
N ILE A 122 11.91 -5.70 8.13
CA ILE A 122 11.00 -5.22 7.08
C ILE A 122 11.78 -5.02 5.78
N HIS A 123 12.91 -4.32 5.82
CA HIS A 123 13.73 -4.08 4.63
C HIS A 123 14.32 -5.36 4.02
N ARG A 124 14.76 -6.33 4.85
CA ARG A 124 15.21 -7.64 4.37
C ARG A 124 14.08 -8.40 3.67
N LEU A 125 12.90 -8.44 4.29
CA LEU A 125 11.75 -9.18 3.77
C LEU A 125 11.19 -8.53 2.50
N ALA A 126 11.12 -7.21 2.46
CA ALA A 126 10.74 -6.46 1.28
C ALA A 126 11.67 -6.72 0.08
N ARG A 127 12.99 -6.78 0.29
CA ARG A 127 13.95 -7.16 -0.77
C ARG A 127 13.65 -8.55 -1.33
N TYR A 128 13.40 -9.52 -0.46
CA TYR A 128 13.04 -10.88 -0.89
C TYR A 128 11.75 -10.89 -1.73
N PHE A 129 10.70 -10.21 -1.27
CA PHE A 129 9.43 -10.19 -2.00
C PHE A 129 9.48 -9.40 -3.31
N LYS A 130 10.32 -8.35 -3.41
CA LYS A 130 10.61 -7.66 -4.67
C LYS A 130 11.34 -8.58 -5.66
N ALA A 131 12.36 -9.31 -5.20
CA ALA A 131 13.05 -10.29 -6.04
C ALA A 131 12.11 -11.41 -6.55
N LYS A 132 11.15 -11.83 -5.73
CA LYS A 132 10.12 -12.81 -6.10
C LYS A 132 8.93 -12.23 -6.88
N ARG A 133 8.97 -10.95 -7.25
CA ARG A 133 7.87 -10.24 -7.95
C ARG A 133 6.51 -10.33 -7.26
N VAL A 134 6.52 -10.50 -5.93
CA VAL A 134 5.30 -10.46 -5.12
C VAL A 134 4.92 -9.02 -4.80
N LEU A 135 5.93 -8.15 -4.63
CA LEU A 135 5.73 -6.71 -4.45
C LEU A 135 6.19 -5.94 -5.70
N PRO A 136 5.56 -4.78 -5.97
CA PRO A 136 6.03 -3.85 -7.00
C PRO A 136 7.51 -3.46 -6.80
N PRO A 137 8.28 -3.24 -7.87
CA PRO A 137 9.71 -2.89 -7.77
C PRO A 137 9.93 -1.54 -7.06
N ASN A 138 9.02 -0.60 -7.25
CA ASN A 138 8.98 0.72 -6.60
C ASN A 138 8.42 0.67 -5.16
N TRP A 139 8.05 -0.50 -4.64
CA TRP A 139 7.54 -0.61 -3.28
C TRP A 139 8.62 -0.24 -2.25
N LYS A 140 8.26 0.66 -1.34
CA LYS A 140 9.12 1.18 -0.27
C LYS A 140 8.33 1.26 1.03
N TYR A 141 8.96 0.83 2.11
CA TYR A 141 8.43 1.04 3.46
C TYR A 141 8.76 2.47 3.90
N GLU A 142 7.72 3.27 4.16
CA GLU A 142 7.87 4.58 4.78
C GLU A 142 7.07 4.64 6.08
N SER A 143 7.70 5.16 7.13
CA SER A 143 7.09 5.16 8.46
C SER A 143 5.88 6.08 8.59
N SER A 144 5.83 7.14 7.77
CA SER A 144 4.74 8.13 7.74
C SER A 144 3.50 7.62 7.01
N THR A 145 3.68 6.83 5.94
CA THR A 145 2.55 6.30 5.16
C THR A 145 1.96 5.03 5.77
N ALA A 146 2.76 4.27 6.52
CA ALA A 146 2.33 3.05 7.19
C ALA A 146 1.26 3.29 8.28
N SER A 147 1.20 4.47 8.90
CA SER A 147 0.16 4.83 9.86
C SER A 147 -1.15 5.21 9.17
N ALA A 148 -1.11 6.04 8.12
CA ALA A 148 -2.29 6.60 7.47
C ALA A 148 -3.25 5.52 6.93
N MET A 149 -2.72 4.50 6.24
CA MET A 149 -3.52 3.38 5.73
C MET A 149 -4.03 2.48 6.86
N GLY A 150 -3.21 2.27 7.91
CA GLY A 150 -3.59 1.48 9.08
C GLY A 150 -4.69 2.13 9.92
N ASP A 151 -4.67 3.46 10.04
CA ASP A 151 -5.66 4.24 10.78
C ASP A 151 -7.01 4.26 10.04
N MET A 152 -6.98 4.45 8.71
CA MET A 152 -8.17 4.33 7.86
C MET A 152 -8.87 2.97 8.03
N HIS A 153 -8.12 1.86 7.88
CA HIS A 153 -8.70 0.52 8.00
C HIS A 153 -9.15 0.17 9.42
N ARG A 154 -8.47 0.68 10.47
CA ARG A 154 -8.94 0.52 11.85
C ARG A 154 -10.21 1.31 12.13
N CYS A 155 -10.31 2.52 11.57
CA CYS A 155 -11.52 3.33 11.68
C CYS A 155 -12.70 2.61 11.02
N ALA A 156 -12.53 2.12 9.78
CA ALA A 156 -13.56 1.37 9.09
C ALA A 156 -13.97 0.08 9.84
N ALA A 157 -13.01 -0.67 10.38
CA ALA A 157 -13.31 -1.85 11.19
C ALA A 157 -14.13 -1.51 12.44
N LYS A 158 -13.80 -0.43 13.15
CA LYS A 158 -14.58 0.04 14.30
C LYS A 158 -16.00 0.48 13.92
N CYS A 159 -16.17 1.10 12.75
CA CYS A 159 -17.50 1.43 12.23
C CYS A 159 -18.35 0.16 12.04
N CYS A 160 -17.78 -0.90 11.46
CA CYS A 160 -18.48 -2.18 11.24
C CYS A 160 -18.75 -2.97 12.52
N ASP A 161 -17.89 -2.84 13.54
CA ASP A 161 -18.06 -3.52 14.83
C ASP A 161 -19.16 -2.86 15.70
N ASN A 162 -19.59 -1.63 15.36
CA ASN A 162 -20.57 -0.90 16.15
C ASN A 162 -22.00 -1.34 15.80
N ARG A 163 -22.56 -2.20 16.67
CA ARG A 163 -23.93 -2.74 16.54
C ARG A 163 -25.06 -1.72 16.70
N SER A 164 -24.76 -0.49 17.14
CA SER A 164 -25.76 0.56 17.29
C SER A 164 -25.99 1.37 16.01
N LEU A 165 -25.16 1.21 14.98
CA LEU A 165 -25.30 1.93 13.71
C LEU A 165 -26.21 1.14 12.77
N SER A 166 -27.10 1.84 12.07
CA SER A 166 -27.77 1.30 10.89
C SER A 166 -26.76 1.06 9.76
N MET A 167 -27.17 0.29 8.75
CA MET A 167 -26.31 0.02 7.58
C MET A 167 -25.85 1.32 6.90
N GLU A 168 -26.73 2.31 6.77
CA GLU A 168 -26.45 3.58 6.10
C GLU A 168 -25.48 4.45 6.91
N GLU A 169 -25.67 4.53 8.24
CA GLU A 169 -24.73 5.21 9.14
C GLU A 169 -23.37 4.52 9.20
N THR A 170 -23.34 3.19 9.07
CA THR A 170 -22.09 2.42 8.98
C THR A 170 -21.33 2.76 7.70
N HIS A 171 -22.02 2.86 6.56
CA HIS A 171 -21.42 3.28 5.30
C HIS A 171 -20.85 4.71 5.38
N GLN A 172 -21.61 5.64 5.94
CA GLN A 172 -21.17 7.03 6.13
C GLN A 172 -19.96 7.14 7.08
N CYS A 173 -19.92 6.32 8.14
CA CYS A 173 -18.78 6.20 9.04
C CYS A 173 -17.54 5.69 8.30
N ILE A 174 -17.66 4.65 7.47
CA ILE A 174 -16.54 4.11 6.67
C ILE A 174 -16.03 5.15 5.67
N GLU A 175 -16.92 5.89 5.02
CA GLU A 175 -16.53 6.97 4.10
C GLU A 175 -15.74 8.06 4.82
N SER A 176 -16.18 8.45 6.03
CA SER A 176 -15.49 9.45 6.86
C SER A 176 -14.06 9.02 7.21
N CYS A 177 -13.83 7.72 7.41
CA CYS A 177 -12.51 7.17 7.68
C CYS A 177 -11.55 7.32 6.49
N SER A 178 -12.07 7.29 5.26
CA SER A 178 -11.28 7.45 4.03
C SER A 178 -11.15 8.92 3.58
N LYS A 179 -12.07 9.79 4.02
CA LYS A 179 -12.22 11.18 3.59
C LYS A 179 -10.91 11.97 3.59
N THR A 180 -10.09 11.79 4.62
CA THR A 180 -8.83 12.52 4.77
C THR A 180 -7.77 12.12 3.74
N ILE A 181 -7.75 10.85 3.32
CA ILE A 181 -6.83 10.39 2.29
C ILE A 181 -7.34 10.72 0.89
N THR A 182 -8.66 10.63 0.66
CA THR A 182 -9.28 11.05 -0.60
C THR A 182 -9.15 12.55 -0.82
N GLU A 183 -9.40 13.40 0.17
CA GLU A 183 -9.19 14.85 0.05
C GLU A 183 -7.74 15.22 -0.29
N ALA A 184 -6.78 14.51 0.31
CA ALA A 184 -5.37 14.71 0.00
C ALA A 184 -5.02 14.27 -1.43
N GLN A 185 -5.60 13.16 -1.90
CA GLN A 185 -5.46 12.70 -3.28
C GLN A 185 -6.10 13.67 -4.29
N THR A 186 -7.31 14.15 -4.02
CA THR A 186 -8.01 15.12 -4.88
C THR A 186 -7.24 16.43 -4.96
N PHE A 187 -6.70 16.91 -3.84
CA PHE A 187 -5.87 18.13 -3.84
C PHE A 187 -4.61 17.97 -4.70
N LEU A 188 -3.90 16.85 -4.56
CA LEU A 188 -2.74 16.53 -5.40
C LEU A 188 -3.11 16.43 -6.89
N GLN A 189 -4.24 15.79 -7.20
CA GLN A 189 -4.73 15.69 -8.58
C GLN A 189 -5.06 17.06 -9.17
N ASN A 190 -5.71 17.95 -8.40
CA ASN A 190 -6.04 19.29 -8.85
C ASN A 190 -4.80 20.17 -9.07
N GLU A 191 -3.77 20.07 -8.22
CA GLU A 191 -2.51 20.80 -8.42
C GLU A 191 -1.76 20.30 -9.67
N LEU A 192 -1.76 18.99 -9.90
CA LEU A 192 -1.15 18.39 -11.09
C LEU A 192 -1.92 18.75 -12.37
N SER A 193 -3.27 18.76 -12.34
CA SER A 193 -4.07 19.17 -13.49
C SER A 193 -3.86 20.65 -13.80
N ASN A 194 -3.87 21.52 -12.79
CA ASN A 194 -3.58 22.95 -12.97
C ASN A 194 -2.20 23.20 -13.56
N TYR A 195 -1.20 22.40 -13.17
CA TYR A 195 0.14 22.46 -13.74
C TYR A 195 0.17 21.98 -15.20
N GLN A 196 -0.52 20.87 -15.51
CA GLN A 196 -0.66 20.37 -16.88
C GLN A 196 -1.34 21.40 -17.79
N ASP A 197 -2.44 22.00 -17.34
CA ASP A 197 -3.18 23.02 -18.10
C ASP A 197 -2.34 24.28 -18.36
N ARG A 198 -1.45 24.63 -17.44
CA ARG A 198 -0.52 25.75 -17.60
C ARG A 198 0.52 25.45 -18.69
N ILE A 199 1.11 24.26 -18.67
CA ILE A 199 2.06 23.84 -19.71
C ILE A 199 1.37 23.74 -21.07
N GLN A 200 0.20 23.11 -21.14
CA GLN A 200 -0.55 22.97 -22.38
C GLN A 200 -0.90 24.34 -22.99
N ARG A 201 -1.36 25.30 -22.18
CA ARG A 201 -1.61 26.67 -22.66
C ARG A 201 -0.35 27.36 -23.16
N CYS A 202 0.77 27.19 -22.49
CA CYS A 202 2.04 27.79 -22.88
C CYS A 202 2.57 27.21 -24.20
N VAL A 203 2.43 25.89 -24.43
CA VAL A 203 2.75 25.26 -25.72
C VAL A 203 1.79 25.73 -26.83
N MET A 204 0.50 25.87 -26.52
CA MET A 204 -0.48 26.40 -27.48
C MET A 204 -0.15 27.85 -27.89
N GLN A 205 0.27 28.70 -26.95
CA GLN A 205 0.74 30.06 -27.27
C GLN A 205 1.97 30.06 -28.19
N CYS A 206 2.91 29.13 -27.99
CA CYS A 206 4.04 28.95 -28.91
C CYS A 206 3.55 28.53 -30.31
N GLN A 207 2.55 27.65 -30.39
CA GLN A 207 1.97 27.20 -31.65
C GLN A 207 1.24 28.32 -32.38
N ASP A 208 0.45 29.13 -31.67
CA ASP A 208 -0.29 30.27 -32.24
C ASP A 208 0.68 31.35 -32.75
N SER A 209 1.73 31.66 -31.98
CA SER A 209 2.78 32.61 -32.39
C SER A 209 3.50 32.21 -33.68
N ILE A 210 3.56 30.90 -33.98
CA ILE A 210 4.12 30.39 -35.22
C ILE A 210 3.08 30.43 -36.34
N ARG A 211 1.83 30.05 -36.06
CA ARG A 211 0.73 30.13 -37.04
C ARG A 211 0.53 31.55 -37.57
N ASP A 212 0.63 32.56 -36.72
CA ASP A 212 0.51 33.97 -37.11
C ASP A 212 1.60 34.43 -38.09
N LYS A 213 2.75 33.73 -38.12
CA LYS A 213 3.86 34.01 -39.05
C LYS A 213 3.74 33.22 -40.37
N VAL A 214 2.88 32.21 -40.45
CA VAL A 214 2.74 31.36 -41.64
C VAL A 214 1.77 32.00 -42.63
N THR A 215 2.26 32.28 -43.83
CA THR A 215 1.45 32.78 -44.96
C THR A 215 1.35 31.73 -46.07
N PRO A 216 0.37 31.83 -46.99
CA PRO A 216 0.17 30.86 -48.08
C PRO A 216 1.36 30.70 -49.06
N SER A 217 2.34 31.60 -49.01
CA SER A 217 3.50 31.65 -49.90
C SER A 217 4.82 31.26 -49.22
N THR A 218 4.76 30.61 -48.05
CA THR A 218 5.95 30.26 -47.26
C THR A 218 6.81 29.17 -47.95
N THR A 219 8.12 29.40 -47.98
CA THR A 219 9.10 28.49 -48.60
C THR A 219 9.59 27.40 -47.61
N GLU A 220 10.08 26.27 -48.12
CA GLU A 220 10.59 25.16 -47.28
C GLU A 220 11.70 25.58 -46.28
N ALA A 221 12.53 26.56 -46.67
CA ALA A 221 13.57 27.09 -45.79
C ALA A 221 13.00 27.86 -44.59
N GLU A 222 11.94 28.65 -44.80
CA GLU A 222 11.21 29.39 -43.76
C GLU A 222 10.46 28.43 -42.83
N VAL A 223 9.91 27.33 -43.35
CA VAL A 223 9.29 26.27 -42.54
C VAL A 223 10.30 25.65 -41.56
N SER A 224 11.56 25.46 -41.96
CA SER A 224 12.61 24.98 -41.05
C SER A 224 12.96 26.00 -39.96
N SER A 225 12.94 27.29 -40.29
CA SER A 225 13.13 28.39 -39.34
C SER A 225 12.02 28.43 -38.30
N PHE A 226 10.76 28.33 -38.73
CA PHE A 226 9.61 28.32 -37.82
C PHE A 226 9.59 27.09 -36.90
N LYS A 227 10.09 25.93 -37.36
CA LYS A 227 10.28 24.77 -36.49
C LYS A 227 11.30 25.04 -35.37
N LYS A 228 12.43 25.68 -35.69
CA LYS A 228 13.43 26.07 -34.68
C LYS A 228 12.89 27.10 -33.69
N ASP A 229 12.12 28.07 -34.17
CA ASP A 229 11.46 29.06 -33.32
C ASP A 229 10.44 28.41 -32.37
N PHE A 230 9.66 27.46 -32.87
CA PHE A 230 8.73 26.66 -32.04
C PHE A 230 9.48 25.87 -30.96
N GLU A 231 10.52 25.13 -31.34
CA GLU A 231 11.34 24.36 -30.40
C GLU A 231 11.96 25.27 -29.33
N SER A 232 12.52 26.41 -29.72
CA SER A 232 13.08 27.39 -28.77
C SER A 232 12.02 27.94 -27.82
N CYS A 233 10.81 28.23 -28.31
CA CYS A 233 9.69 28.69 -27.50
C CYS A 233 9.24 27.62 -26.49
N VAL A 234 9.10 26.37 -26.94
CA VAL A 234 8.73 25.23 -26.09
C VAL A 234 9.80 24.95 -25.02
N VAL A 235 11.08 25.09 -25.34
CA VAL A 235 12.17 24.96 -24.35
C VAL A 235 12.06 26.05 -23.29
N LYS A 236 11.87 27.32 -23.68
CA LYS A 236 11.66 28.42 -22.71
C LYS A 236 10.42 28.18 -21.85
N CYS A 237 9.34 27.68 -22.46
CA CYS A 237 8.13 27.28 -21.77
C CYS A 237 8.42 26.20 -20.71
N ALA A 238 9.14 25.15 -21.08
CA ALA A 238 9.54 24.08 -20.16
C ALA A 238 10.41 24.62 -19.02
N ASP A 239 11.41 25.45 -19.30
CA ASP A 239 12.32 26.01 -18.29
C ASP A 239 11.58 26.84 -17.23
N THR A 240 10.64 27.68 -17.67
CA THR A 240 9.80 28.47 -16.73
C THR A 240 8.92 27.59 -15.86
N HIS A 241 8.34 26.54 -16.42
CA HIS A 241 7.48 25.60 -15.66
C HIS A 241 8.27 24.66 -14.77
N ILE A 242 9.50 24.27 -15.14
CA ILE A 242 10.41 23.49 -14.30
C ILE A 242 10.80 24.30 -13.06
N ALA A 243 11.10 25.58 -13.22
CA ALA A 243 11.45 26.48 -12.12
C ALA A 243 10.31 26.63 -11.08
N LEU A 244 9.06 26.38 -11.46
CA LEU A 244 7.90 26.44 -10.56
C LEU A 244 7.70 25.19 -9.71
N ILE A 245 8.21 24.02 -10.13
CA ILE A 245 8.00 22.73 -9.45
C ILE A 245 8.41 22.77 -7.96
N PRO A 246 9.58 23.33 -7.57
CA PRO A 246 9.98 23.35 -6.15
C PRO A 246 9.00 24.13 -5.27
N SER A 247 8.48 25.27 -5.76
CA SER A 247 7.52 26.10 -5.02
C SER A 247 6.15 25.43 -4.88
N MET A 248 5.70 24.74 -5.94
CA MET A 248 4.46 23.95 -5.93
C MET A 248 4.58 22.80 -4.93
N LEU A 249 5.68 22.04 -4.96
CA LEU A 249 5.94 20.96 -4.01
C LEU A 249 5.99 21.44 -2.57
N LYS A 250 6.59 22.60 -2.31
CA LYS A 250 6.62 23.21 -0.97
C LYS A 250 5.21 23.52 -0.46
N ARG A 251 4.38 24.16 -1.29
CA ARG A 251 2.98 24.49 -0.97
C ARG A 251 2.14 23.25 -0.69
N ILE A 252 2.24 22.24 -1.54
CA ILE A 252 1.53 20.97 -1.37
C ILE A 252 1.90 20.33 -0.04
N LYS A 253 3.19 20.31 0.29
CA LYS A 253 3.68 19.74 1.56
C LYS A 253 3.11 20.48 2.77
N GLU A 254 3.09 21.80 2.76
CA GLU A 254 2.57 22.63 3.86
C GLU A 254 1.07 22.40 4.10
N VAL A 255 0.27 22.36 3.04
CA VAL A 255 -1.19 22.11 3.11
C VAL A 255 -1.50 20.69 3.62
N LEU A 256 -0.76 19.68 3.17
CA LEU A 256 -0.95 18.31 3.66
C LEU A 256 -0.51 18.14 5.11
N GLN A 257 0.53 18.87 5.54
CA GLN A 257 0.99 18.85 6.94
C GLN A 257 0.00 19.54 7.89
N SER A 258 -0.60 20.66 7.49
CA SER A 258 -1.61 21.34 8.31
C SER A 258 -2.86 20.48 8.49
N LYS A 259 -3.38 19.86 7.42
CA LYS A 259 -4.50 18.91 7.49
C LYS A 259 -4.22 17.70 8.38
N SER A 260 -2.98 17.19 8.37
CA SER A 260 -2.58 16.10 9.27
C SER A 260 -2.56 16.50 10.76
N GLN A 261 -2.31 17.77 11.08
CA GLN A 261 -2.28 18.26 12.46
C GLN A 261 -3.70 18.50 13.01
N SER A 262 -4.61 19.04 12.20
CA SER A 262 -6.02 19.23 12.59
C SER A 262 -6.72 17.92 12.96
N ASN A 263 -6.42 16.82 12.24
CA ASN A 263 -6.96 15.50 12.57
C ASN A 263 -6.40 14.88 13.85
N LYS A 264 -5.23 15.32 14.34
CA LYS A 264 -4.69 14.88 15.63
C LYS A 264 -5.31 15.61 16.82
N LEU A 265 -5.90 16.78 16.59
CA LEU A 265 -6.56 17.61 17.61
C LEU A 265 -8.07 17.33 17.74
N GLY A 266 -8.68 16.68 16.74
CA GLY A 266 -10.09 16.29 16.71
C GLY A 266 -10.39 14.85 17.10
N MET A 267 -9.44 14.13 17.72
CA MET A 267 -9.64 12.81 18.35
C MET A 267 -9.33 12.87 19.84
#